data_AF-T1C251-F1
#
_entry.id   AF-T1C251-F1
#
_cell.length_a   1.000
_cell.length_b   1.000
_cell.length_c   1.000
_cell.angle_alpha   90.00
_cell.angle_beta   90.00
_cell.angle_gamma   90.00
#
_symmetry.space_group_name_H-M   'P 1'
#
loop_
_entity.id
_entity.type
_entity.pdbx_description
1 polymer ?
#
loop_
_entity_poly.entity_id
_entity_poly.type
_entity_poly.pdbx_seq_one_letter_code
_entity_poly.pdbx_strand_id
1 'polypeptide(L)'
;VLDARGRENADSCADYLLAKRDYLNYPRALKEGWPIATGVIEGACRHLVKDRLDLTGSRWGLNGAEAILKLRALRSNGDFEDYWKFHLNREQQRVHQARYATGAIPRAA
;
A
#
# COMPACT_ATOMS: atom_id res chain seq x y z
N VAL A 1 21.05 37.90 8.62
CA VAL A 1 19.61 38.28 8.64
C VAL A 1 19.02 37.76 7.35
N LEU A 2 17.92 37.01 7.40
CA LEU A 2 17.26 36.51 6.19
C LEU A 2 16.68 37.70 5.39
N ASP A 3 16.69 37.59 4.07
CA ASP A 3 15.94 38.52 3.21
C ASP A 3 14.43 38.30 3.39
N ALA A 4 13.61 39.16 2.78
CA ALA A 4 12.15 39.13 2.98
C ALA A 4 11.55 37.76 2.59
N ARG A 5 12.01 37.19 1.48
CA ARG A 5 11.56 35.87 1.01
C ARG A 5 12.05 34.72 1.89
N GLY A 6 13.28 34.80 2.38
CA GLY A 6 13.84 33.83 3.32
C GLY A 6 13.09 33.84 4.65
N ARG A 7 12.68 35.02 5.12
CA ARG A 7 11.83 35.17 6.31
C ARG A 7 10.45 34.53 6.09
N GLU A 8 9.78 34.85 4.99
CA GLU A 8 8.45 34.30 4.65
C GLU A 8 8.46 32.76 4.59
N ASN A 9 9.47 32.17 3.95
CA ASN A 9 9.62 30.72 3.87
C ASN A 9 9.86 30.08 5.25
N ALA A 10 10.65 30.74 6.10
CA ALA A 10 10.92 30.27 7.46
C ALA A 10 9.66 30.31 8.32
N ASP A 11 8.89 31.39 8.24
CA ASP A 11 7.63 31.56 8.97
C ASP A 11 6.59 30.52 8.50
N SER A 12 6.47 30.31 7.18
CA SER A 12 5.61 29.25 6.61
C SER A 12 5.96 27.85 7.09
N CYS A 13 7.26 27.54 7.21
CA CYS A 13 7.75 26.28 7.74
C CYS A 13 7.41 26.13 9.23
N ALA A 14 7.62 27.19 10.02
CA ALA A 14 7.30 27.19 11.44
C ALA A 14 5.80 26.97 11.68
N ASP A 15 4.94 27.68 10.95
CA ASP A 15 3.48 27.54 11.03
C ASP A 15 3.04 26.11 10.68
N TYR A 16 3.62 25.52 9.64
CA TYR A 16 3.34 24.13 9.28
C TYR A 16 3.70 23.15 10.41
N LEU A 17 4.89 23.30 11.01
CA LEU A 17 5.33 22.42 12.10
C LEU A 17 4.47 22.62 13.35
N LEU A 18 4.11 23.86 13.68
CA LEU A 18 3.23 24.18 14.81
C LEU A 18 1.84 23.55 14.63
N ALA A 19 1.28 23.63 13.42
CA ALA A 19 0.01 23.00 13.09
C ALA A 19 0.06 21.46 13.16
N LYS A 20 1.25 20.87 13.06
CA LYS A 20 1.49 19.42 13.12
C LYS A 20 2.12 18.92 14.41
N ARG A 21 2.26 19.77 15.44
CA ARG A 21 2.94 19.45 16.71
C ARG A 21 2.53 18.12 17.34
N ASP A 22 1.26 17.75 17.23
CA ASP A 22 0.72 16.52 17.83
C ASP A 22 1.30 15.25 17.15
N TYR A 23 1.75 15.37 15.90
CA TYR A 23 2.43 14.31 15.13
C TYR A 23 3.95 14.34 15.31
N LEU A 24 4.51 15.37 15.94
CA LEU A 24 5.96 15.57 16.10
C LEU A 24 6.49 15.08 17.46
N ASN A 25 5.69 14.34 18.22
CA ASN A 25 6.15 13.69 19.46
C ASN A 25 7.05 12.48 19.16
N TYR A 26 8.22 12.74 18.59
CA TYR A 26 9.22 11.74 18.24
C TYR A 26 9.65 10.86 19.42
N PRO A 27 9.83 11.39 20.66
CA PRO A 27 10.15 10.53 21.80
C PRO A 27 9.09 9.47 22.06
N ARG A 28 7.80 9.84 22.00
CA ARG A 28 6.70 8.87 22.12
C ARG A 28 6.70 7.90 20.95
N ALA A 29 6.82 8.39 19.72
CA ALA A 29 6.83 7.53 18.54
C ALA A 29 7.95 6.49 18.60
N LEU A 30 9.16 6.88 19.02
CA LEU A 30 10.28 5.97 19.24
C LEU A 30 10.02 4.96 20.35
N LYS A 31 9.46 5.39 21.48
CA LYS A 31 9.10 4.50 22.59
C LYS A 31 8.07 3.45 22.19
N GLU A 32 7.10 3.83 21.37
CA GLU A 32 6.03 2.93 20.88
C GLU A 32 6.45 2.13 19.62
N GLY A 33 7.68 2.32 19.12
CA GLY A 33 8.18 1.65 17.92
C GLY A 33 7.51 2.11 16.61
N TRP A 34 6.91 3.29 16.59
CA TRP A 34 6.27 3.84 15.40
C TRP A 34 7.33 4.27 14.36
N PRO A 35 7.04 4.08 13.06
CA PRO A 35 7.94 4.52 12.01
C PRO A 35 8.01 6.05 11.98
N ILE A 36 9.20 6.61 12.24
CA ILE A 36 9.48 8.05 12.20
C ILE A 36 10.30 8.47 10.97
N ALA A 37 10.85 7.51 10.23
CA ALA A 37 11.67 7.76 9.05
C ALA A 37 10.83 7.58 7.78
N THR A 38 10.94 8.54 6.86
CA THR A 38 10.22 8.48 5.58
C THR A 38 10.84 7.48 4.60
N GLY A 39 12.10 7.08 4.78
CA GLY A 39 12.82 6.23 3.83
C GLY A 39 12.15 4.89 3.52
N VAL A 40 11.59 4.21 4.53
CA VAL A 40 10.85 2.95 4.33
C VAL A 40 9.56 3.20 3.54
N ILE A 41 8.87 4.31 3.84
CA ILE A 41 7.63 4.71 3.16
C ILE A 41 7.92 5.09 1.71
N GLU A 42 8.94 5.92 1.48
CA GLU A 42 9.37 6.35 0.15
C GLU A 42 9.90 5.18 -0.69
N GLY A 43 10.64 4.26 -0.08
CA GLY A 43 11.10 3.03 -0.70
C GLY A 43 9.92 2.15 -1.14
N ALA A 44 8.93 1.96 -0.26
CA ALA A 44 7.71 1.24 -0.60
C ALA A 44 6.94 1.93 -1.74
N CYS A 45 6.74 3.25 -1.67
CA CYS A 45 6.08 4.01 -2.74
C CYS A 45 6.84 3.91 -4.07
N ARG A 46 8.17 3.98 -4.05
CA ARG A 46 8.98 3.82 -5.26
C ARG A 46 8.81 2.42 -5.85
N HIS A 47 9.02 1.38 -5.06
CA HIS A 47 9.10 0.01 -5.58
C HIS A 47 7.73 -0.66 -5.79
N LEU A 48 6.76 -0.43 -4.90
CA LEU A 48 5.42 -1.03 -5.02
C LEU A 48 4.50 -0.22 -5.94
N VAL A 49 4.55 1.11 -5.87
CA VAL A 49 3.62 1.99 -6.59
C VAL A 49 4.23 2.41 -7.92
N LYS A 50 5.33 3.19 -7.90
CA LYS A 50 5.84 3.89 -9.09
C LYS A 50 6.24 2.93 -10.21
N ASP A 51 6.95 1.86 -9.89
CA ASP A 51 7.44 0.87 -10.87
C ASP A 51 6.34 0.28 -11.79
N ARG A 52 5.05 0.39 -11.42
CA ARG A 52 3.94 -0.12 -12.25
C ARG A 52 2.89 0.93 -12.57
N LEU A 53 2.58 1.80 -11.62
CA LEU A 53 1.49 2.76 -11.75
C LEU A 53 1.94 4.09 -12.39
N ASP A 54 3.22 4.43 -12.28
CA ASP A 54 3.80 5.71 -12.74
C ASP A 54 4.56 5.53 -14.07
N LEU A 55 4.07 4.64 -14.93
CA LEU A 55 4.62 4.41 -16.27
C LEU A 55 3.86 5.23 -17.30
N THR A 56 4.59 5.89 -18.20
CA THR A 56 4.02 6.70 -19.30
C THR A 56 2.95 5.92 -20.07
N GLY A 57 1.79 6.54 -20.27
CA GLY A 57 0.66 5.94 -21.00
C GLY A 57 -0.20 4.99 -20.17
N SER A 58 0.13 4.73 -18.89
CA SER A 58 -0.71 3.93 -18.02
C SER A 58 -1.98 4.67 -17.62
N ARG A 59 -3.11 3.94 -17.62
CA ARG A 59 -4.40 4.43 -17.13
C ARG A 59 -4.92 3.44 -16.10
N TRP A 60 -5.24 3.96 -14.92
CA TRP A 60 -5.70 3.15 -13.80
C TRP A 60 -7.00 3.70 -13.24
N GLY A 61 -8.00 2.84 -13.11
CA GLY A 61 -9.10 3.10 -12.17
C GLY A 61 -8.69 2.69 -10.76
N LEU A 62 -9.31 3.28 -9.74
CA LEU A 62 -8.99 3.03 -8.33
C LEU A 62 -8.99 1.53 -7.98
N ASN A 63 -10.07 0.82 -8.36
CA ASN A 63 -10.20 -0.61 -8.10
C ASN A 63 -9.08 -1.43 -8.74
N GLY A 64 -8.69 -1.10 -9.98
CA GLY A 64 -7.63 -1.80 -10.69
C GLY A 64 -6.25 -1.53 -10.11
N ALA A 65 -5.97 -0.26 -9.78
CA ALA A 65 -4.73 0.14 -9.10
C ALA A 65 -4.58 -0.60 -7.76
N GLU A 66 -5.62 -0.59 -6.94
CA GLU A 66 -5.60 -1.24 -5.63
C GLU A 66 -5.38 -2.76 -5.74
N ALA A 67 -6.09 -3.43 -6.66
CA ALA A 67 -5.92 -4.86 -6.89
C ALA A 67 -4.48 -5.22 -7.28
N ILE A 68 -3.88 -4.45 -8.19
CA ILE A 68 -2.48 -4.65 -8.59
C ILE A 68 -1.52 -4.36 -7.44
N LEU A 69 -1.73 -3.31 -6.66
CA LEU A 69 -0.88 -3.00 -5.51
C LEU A 69 -0.90 -4.12 -4.46
N LYS A 70 -2.08 -4.70 -4.17
CA LYS A 70 -2.20 -5.86 -3.26
C LYS A 70 -1.41 -7.06 -3.77
N LEU A 71 -1.52 -7.39 -5.06
CA LEU A 71 -0.75 -8.49 -5.66
C LEU A 71 0.77 -8.22 -5.62
N ARG A 72 1.19 -6.98 -5.87
CA ARG A 72 2.60 -6.60 -5.78
C ARG A 72 3.14 -6.69 -4.35
N ALA A 73 2.35 -6.29 -3.37
CA ALA A 73 2.71 -6.41 -1.96
C ALA A 73 2.89 -7.87 -1.55
N LEU A 74 1.93 -8.75 -1.91
CA LEU A 74 2.05 -10.20 -1.67
C LEU A 74 3.33 -10.77 -2.28
N ARG A 75 3.65 -10.40 -3.52
CA ARG A 75 4.88 -10.86 -4.17
C ARG A 75 6.14 -10.32 -3.52
N SER A 76 6.15 -9.04 -3.13
CA SER A 76 7.30 -8.42 -2.46
C SER A 76 7.58 -9.00 -1.08
N ASN A 77 6.54 -9.46 -0.38
CA ASN A 77 6.67 -10.10 0.93
C ASN A 77 7.02 -11.60 0.84
N GLY A 78 6.89 -12.21 -0.35
CA GLY A 78 7.09 -13.66 -0.55
C GLY A 78 5.83 -14.51 -0.30
N ASP A 79 4.69 -13.88 0.01
CA ASP A 79 3.43 -14.55 0.40
C ASP A 79 2.58 -14.99 -0.80
N PHE A 80 3.04 -14.76 -2.02
CA PHE A 80 2.24 -14.97 -3.23
C PHE A 80 1.77 -16.42 -3.39
N GLU A 81 2.65 -17.39 -3.16
CA GLU A 81 2.33 -18.81 -3.37
C GLU A 81 1.24 -19.31 -2.42
N ASP A 82 1.30 -18.91 -1.16
CA ASP A 82 0.30 -19.30 -0.16
C ASP A 82 -1.03 -18.59 -0.40
N TYR A 83 -0.98 -17.30 -0.75
CA TYR A 83 -2.18 -16.58 -1.19
C TYR A 83 -2.80 -17.22 -2.44
N TRP A 84 -2.00 -17.64 -3.42
CA TRP A 84 -2.49 -18.21 -4.66
C TRP A 84 -3.25 -19.52 -4.43
N LYS A 85 -2.69 -20.42 -3.59
CA LYS A 85 -3.38 -21.65 -3.17
C LYS A 85 -4.69 -21.33 -2.47
N PHE A 86 -4.69 -20.38 -1.53
CA PHE A 86 -5.90 -19.94 -0.86
C PHE A 86 -6.94 -19.40 -1.85
N HIS A 87 -6.53 -18.52 -2.77
CA HIS A 87 -7.40 -17.90 -3.76
C HIS A 87 -8.05 -18.95 -4.66
N LEU A 88 -7.29 -19.91 -5.18
CA LEU A 88 -7.81 -21.01 -5.99
C LEU A 88 -8.84 -21.85 -5.24
N ASN A 89 -8.57 -22.20 -3.98
CA ASN A 89 -9.52 -22.96 -3.15
C ASN A 89 -10.83 -22.18 -2.95
N ARG A 90 -10.75 -20.86 -2.71
CA ARG A 90 -11.93 -20.00 -2.55
C ARG A 90 -12.71 -19.82 -3.85
N GLU A 91 -12.02 -19.67 -4.98
CA GLU A 91 -12.66 -19.61 -6.29
C GLU A 91 -13.35 -20.92 -6.63
N GLN A 92 -12.71 -22.05 -6.35
CA GLN A 92 -13.31 -23.38 -6.53
C GLN A 92 -14.59 -23.53 -5.69
N GLN A 93 -14.56 -23.09 -4.44
CA GLN A 93 -15.75 -23.07 -3.58
C GLN A 93 -16.86 -22.19 -4.17
N ARG A 94 -16.53 -20.95 -4.57
CA ARG A 94 -17.49 -19.95 -5.05
C ARG A 94 -18.13 -20.33 -6.39
N VAL A 95 -17.34 -20.83 -7.32
CA VAL A 95 -17.76 -21.11 -8.70
C VAL A 95 -18.37 -22.49 -8.81
N HIS A 96 -17.82 -23.49 -8.12
CA HIS A 96 -18.24 -24.88 -8.26
C HIS A 96 -19.02 -25.39 -7.06
N GLN A 97 -18.40 -25.47 -5.87
CA GLN A 97 -19.02 -26.16 -4.73
C GLN A 97 -20.36 -25.53 -4.32
N ALA A 98 -20.46 -24.21 -4.35
CA ALA A 98 -21.72 -23.50 -4.05
C ALA A 98 -22.80 -23.68 -5.14
N ARG A 99 -22.45 -24.12 -6.35
CA ARG A 99 -23.35 -24.21 -7.51
C ARG A 99 -23.76 -25.63 -7.88
N TYR A 100 -23.03 -26.65 -7.42
CA TYR A 100 -23.40 -28.06 -7.61
C TYR A 100 -24.24 -28.56 -6.44
N ALA A 101 -25.31 -29.31 -6.72
CA ALA A 101 -26.28 -29.80 -5.73
C ALA A 101 -25.66 -30.63 -4.59
N THR A 102 -24.51 -31.28 -4.82
CA THR A 102 -23.79 -32.09 -3.82
C THR A 102 -22.55 -31.41 -3.25
N GLY A 103 -22.25 -30.17 -3.64
CA GLY A 103 -21.00 -29.51 -3.26
C GLY A 103 -19.74 -30.08 -3.91
N ALA A 104 -19.87 -31.10 -4.77
CA ALA A 104 -18.76 -31.80 -5.41
C ALA A 104 -18.67 -31.47 -6.90
N ILE A 105 -17.45 -31.27 -7.40
CA ILE A 105 -17.20 -31.09 -8.84
C ILE A 105 -17.24 -32.47 -9.51
N PRO A 106 -18.05 -32.68 -10.56
CA PRO A 106 -18.05 -33.93 -11.31
C PRO A 106 -16.68 -34.18 -11.96
N ARG A 107 -16.18 -35.42 -11.89
CA ARG A 107 -15.01 -35.80 -12.71
C ARG A 107 -15.43 -35.85 -14.17
N ALA A 108 -14.68 -35.18 -15.04
CA ALA A 108 -14.81 -35.36 -16.48
C ALA A 108 -14.53 -36.83 -16.82
N ALA A 109 -15.33 -37.38 -17.74
CA ALA A 109 -15.24 -38.76 -18.21
C ALA A 109 -13.92 -39.03 -18.95
#